data_AF-A0A976NYU6-F1
#
_entry.id   AF-A0A976NYU6-F1
#
_cell.length_a   1.000
_cell.length_b   1.000
_cell.length_c   1.000
_cell.angle_alpha   90.00
_cell.angle_beta   90.00
_cell.angle_gamma   90.00
#
_symmetry.space_group_name_H-M   'P 1'
#
loop_
_entity.id
_entity.type
_entity.pdbx_description
1 polymer ?
#
loop_
_entity_poly.entity_id
_entity_poly.type
_entity_poly.pdbx_seq_one_letter_code
_entity_poly.pdbx_strand_id
1 'polypeptide(L)'
;MPSSAQSVKLSTIMRRLTTAGSLMILVNIAFIVAGAILLRYKLTLEDSGWDDALVGTDYESVAVTATTVIQLLGIGAMALGLLGIVGAIVQNRLVLLLYSVVMVVATSAFGVLVGTAFAFKNKAKVWEEAAFPANDQENELAKTFNEVYCYAEGYYFCNSATAEETYITFFPDASTTLISVLPKITGIVSLCAQPVAMIDGLSTVCEACNMASQFTRYDKILTWAENKCPRNLITGHWCASFLATGAADSIYEGTPYGQCRNIFLDVVIDWSNSLAIAGLFVAISAAVIVVLACFSRRSKSFSKSENLPKK
;
A
#
# COMPACT_ATOMS: atom_id res chain seq x y z
N MET A 1 15.48 -39.12 4.79
CA MET A 1 16.83 -39.02 5.37
C MET A 1 17.78 -38.53 4.28
N PRO A 2 18.29 -37.29 4.32
CA PRO A 2 19.28 -36.83 3.36
C PRO A 2 20.59 -37.60 3.59
N SER A 3 21.23 -38.08 2.52
CA SER A 3 22.41 -38.94 2.63
C SER A 3 23.62 -38.18 3.19
N SER A 4 24.46 -38.87 3.96
CA SER A 4 25.68 -38.33 4.59
C SER A 4 26.64 -37.63 3.61
N ALA A 5 26.58 -37.97 2.31
CA ALA A 5 27.34 -37.30 1.27
C ALA A 5 26.88 -35.85 1.01
N GLN A 6 25.59 -35.55 1.20
CA GLN A 6 25.02 -34.21 1.08
C GLN A 6 25.44 -33.32 2.27
N SER A 7 25.47 -33.87 3.48
CA SER A 7 25.91 -33.12 4.67
C SER A 7 27.42 -32.86 4.66
N VAL A 8 28.24 -33.80 4.19
CA VAL A 8 29.70 -33.63 4.04
C VAL A 8 30.05 -32.64 2.92
N LYS A 9 29.32 -32.65 1.80
CA LYS A 9 29.47 -31.61 0.75
C LYS A 9 29.08 -30.23 1.28
N LEU A 10 27.98 -30.10 2.02
CA LEU A 10 27.55 -28.84 2.60
C LEU A 10 28.57 -28.30 3.62
N SER A 11 29.10 -29.18 4.47
CA SER A 11 30.16 -28.89 5.46
C SER A 11 31.47 -28.43 4.81
N THR A 12 31.85 -29.04 3.69
CA THR A 12 33.09 -28.70 2.95
C THR A 12 32.94 -27.39 2.17
N ILE A 13 31.76 -27.10 1.62
CA ILE A 13 31.43 -25.83 0.96
C ILE A 13 31.43 -24.69 1.99
N MET A 14 30.87 -24.92 3.19
CA MET A 14 30.87 -23.94 4.28
C MET A 14 32.29 -23.61 4.79
N ARG A 15 33.23 -24.58 4.74
CA ARG A 15 34.64 -24.40 5.14
C ARG A 15 35.49 -23.54 4.19
N ARG A 16 35.01 -23.22 2.98
CA ARG A 16 35.71 -22.34 2.00
C ARG A 16 35.08 -20.95 1.85
N LEU A 17 34.17 -20.59 2.76
CA LEU A 17 33.53 -19.28 2.74
C LEU A 17 34.51 -18.25 3.31
N THR A 18 35.02 -17.37 2.45
CA THR A 18 35.81 -16.22 2.90
C THR A 18 34.92 -15.27 3.70
N THR A 19 35.49 -14.44 4.57
CA THR A 19 34.76 -13.37 5.28
C THR A 19 33.93 -12.50 4.32
N ALA A 20 34.45 -12.23 3.13
CA ALA A 20 33.72 -11.52 2.07
C ALA A 20 32.54 -12.33 1.50
N GLY A 21 32.68 -13.65 1.33
CA GLY A 21 31.59 -14.54 0.91
C GLY A 21 30.48 -14.63 1.95
N SER A 22 30.82 -14.75 3.23
CA SER A 22 29.85 -14.72 4.34
C SER A 22 29.09 -13.40 4.39
N LEU A 23 29.79 -12.28 4.23
CA LEU A 23 29.18 -10.96 4.20
C LEU A 23 28.25 -10.78 3.00
N MET A 24 28.64 -11.26 1.81
CA MET A 24 27.75 -11.24 0.65
C MET A 24 26.48 -12.06 0.86
N ILE A 25 26.56 -13.22 1.52
CA ILE A 25 25.37 -14.02 1.85
C ILE A 25 24.45 -13.25 2.80
N LEU A 26 24.98 -12.66 3.88
CA LEU A 26 24.19 -11.88 4.84
C LEU A 26 23.48 -10.71 4.16
N VAL A 27 24.19 -9.96 3.32
CA VAL A 27 23.62 -8.82 2.60
C VAL A 27 22.52 -9.28 1.63
N ASN A 28 22.70 -10.42 0.95
CA ASN A 28 21.68 -10.97 0.06
C ASN A 28 20.45 -11.52 0.79
N ILE A 29 20.60 -12.00 2.02
CA ILE A 29 19.44 -12.34 2.87
C ILE A 29 18.63 -11.07 3.15
N ALA A 30 19.27 -9.92 3.39
CA ALA A 30 18.56 -8.65 3.56
C ALA A 30 17.75 -8.25 2.30
N PHE A 31 18.26 -8.51 1.10
CA PHE A 31 17.50 -8.34 -0.15
C PHE A 31 16.25 -9.20 -0.20
N ILE A 32 16.35 -10.48 0.20
CA ILE A 32 15.21 -11.39 0.24
C ILE A 32 14.17 -10.89 1.24
N VAL A 33 14.60 -10.48 2.43
CA VAL A 33 13.71 -9.93 3.47
C VAL A 33 13.02 -8.66 2.98
N ALA A 34 13.75 -7.72 2.39
CA ALA A 34 13.17 -6.49 1.85
C ALA A 34 12.18 -6.76 0.71
N GLY A 35 12.52 -7.68 -0.20
CA GLY A 35 11.60 -8.11 -1.26
C GLY A 35 10.34 -8.77 -0.70
N ALA A 36 10.47 -9.61 0.33
CA ALA A 36 9.33 -10.19 1.04
C ALA A 36 8.47 -9.14 1.74
N ILE A 37 9.07 -8.08 2.31
CA ILE A 37 8.32 -6.95 2.90
C ILE A 37 7.52 -6.20 1.81
N LEU A 38 8.11 -5.94 0.64
CA LEU A 38 7.42 -5.28 -0.48
C LEU A 38 6.27 -6.13 -1.03
N LEU A 39 6.45 -7.44 -1.13
CA LEU A 39 5.38 -8.34 -1.55
C LEU A 39 4.31 -8.47 -0.48
N ARG A 40 4.70 -8.52 0.81
CA ARG A 40 3.75 -8.45 1.91
C ARG A 40 2.96 -7.15 1.87
N TYR A 41 3.59 -6.03 1.52
CA TYR A 41 2.89 -4.76 1.35
C TYR A 41 1.81 -4.86 0.27
N LYS A 42 2.13 -5.44 -0.90
CA LYS A 42 1.15 -5.69 -1.95
C LYS A 42 0.02 -6.61 -1.46
N LEU A 43 0.36 -7.72 -0.81
CA LEU A 43 -0.64 -8.66 -0.27
C LEU A 43 -1.52 -7.99 0.78
N THR A 44 -0.97 -7.13 1.64
CA THR A 44 -1.77 -6.34 2.58
C THR A 44 -2.66 -5.35 1.83
N LEU A 45 -2.20 -4.71 0.76
CA LEU A 45 -3.04 -3.85 -0.08
C LEU A 45 -4.19 -4.61 -0.75
N GLU A 46 -3.89 -5.77 -1.34
CA GLU A 46 -4.86 -6.69 -1.96
C GLU A 46 -5.85 -7.23 -0.91
N ASP A 47 -5.37 -7.70 0.25
CA ASP A 47 -6.19 -8.18 1.37
C ASP A 47 -7.02 -7.05 2.00
N SER A 48 -6.51 -5.83 1.94
CA SER A 48 -7.23 -4.60 2.32
C SER A 48 -8.13 -4.08 1.21
N GLY A 49 -8.32 -4.82 0.10
CA GLY A 49 -9.30 -4.54 -0.94
C GLY A 49 -9.20 -3.18 -1.63
N TRP A 50 -8.16 -2.39 -1.37
CA TRP A 50 -7.99 -1.07 -1.97
C TRP A 50 -7.69 -1.16 -3.47
N ASP A 51 -7.01 -2.23 -3.92
CA ASP A 51 -6.77 -2.48 -5.35
C ASP A 51 -8.10 -2.82 -6.06
N ASP A 52 -8.88 -3.75 -5.49
CA ASP A 52 -10.19 -4.16 -6.01
C ASP A 52 -11.23 -3.04 -5.93
N ALA A 53 -11.21 -2.20 -4.89
CA ALA A 53 -12.08 -1.04 -4.71
C ALA A 53 -11.97 -0.04 -5.86
N LEU A 54 -10.79 0.04 -6.48
CA LEU A 54 -10.48 1.03 -7.50
C LEU A 54 -10.67 0.50 -8.93
N VAL A 55 -10.85 -0.81 -9.12
CA VAL A 55 -11.14 -1.40 -10.44
C VAL A 55 -12.49 -0.89 -10.97
N GLY A 56 -12.49 -0.34 -12.19
CA GLY A 56 -13.65 0.27 -12.84
C GLY A 56 -13.86 1.74 -12.48
N THR A 57 -12.96 2.34 -11.69
CA THR A 57 -12.98 3.78 -11.34
C THR A 57 -11.92 4.54 -12.13
N ASP A 58 -12.01 5.88 -12.17
CA ASP A 58 -11.00 6.74 -12.79
C ASP A 58 -9.59 6.58 -12.17
N TYR A 59 -9.51 5.99 -10.97
CA TYR A 59 -8.27 5.78 -10.21
C TYR A 59 -7.63 4.41 -10.44
N GLU A 60 -8.29 3.50 -11.17
CA GLU A 60 -7.79 2.14 -11.43
C GLU A 60 -6.37 2.16 -11.99
N SER A 61 -6.15 2.96 -13.03
CA SER A 61 -4.87 3.00 -13.76
C SER A 61 -3.69 3.39 -12.87
N VAL A 62 -3.89 4.32 -11.96
CA VAL A 62 -2.86 4.82 -11.04
C VAL A 62 -2.59 3.79 -9.95
N ALA A 63 -3.64 3.20 -9.37
CA ALA A 63 -3.54 2.15 -8.38
C ALA A 63 -2.79 0.93 -8.94
N VAL A 64 -3.24 0.41 -10.09
CA VAL A 64 -2.62 -0.72 -10.79
C VAL A 64 -1.15 -0.45 -11.10
N THR A 65 -0.81 0.77 -11.56
CA THR A 65 0.58 1.11 -11.85
C THR A 65 1.44 1.09 -10.59
N ALA A 66 0.96 1.68 -9.49
CA ALA A 66 1.69 1.72 -8.22
C ALA A 66 1.89 0.32 -7.61
N THR A 67 0.83 -0.50 -7.57
CA THR A 67 0.88 -1.87 -7.03
C THR A 67 1.75 -2.78 -7.88
N THR A 68 1.68 -2.66 -9.21
CA THR A 68 2.52 -3.42 -10.15
C THR A 68 4.00 -3.07 -10.00
N VAL A 69 4.34 -1.78 -9.88
CA VAL A 69 5.74 -1.35 -9.68
C VAL A 69 6.30 -1.96 -8.39
N ILE A 70 5.56 -1.90 -7.29
CA ILE A 70 5.99 -2.48 -6.01
C ILE A 70 6.16 -4.00 -6.12
N GLN A 71 5.27 -4.69 -6.83
CA GLN A 71 5.38 -6.13 -7.09
C GLN A 71 6.68 -6.48 -7.81
N LEU A 72 6.97 -5.78 -8.91
CA LEU A 72 8.15 -6.03 -9.73
C LEU A 72 9.43 -5.79 -8.94
N LEU A 73 9.45 -4.76 -8.11
CA LEU A 73 10.58 -4.46 -7.22
C LEU A 73 10.75 -5.53 -6.14
N GLY A 74 9.66 -6.03 -5.55
CA GLY A 74 9.68 -7.11 -4.57
C GLY A 74 10.23 -8.42 -5.15
N ILE A 75 9.67 -8.88 -6.27
CA ILE A 75 10.13 -10.09 -6.98
C ILE A 75 11.58 -9.91 -7.44
N GLY A 76 11.91 -8.75 -8.01
CA GLY A 76 13.25 -8.42 -8.45
C GLY A 76 14.26 -8.49 -7.31
N ALA A 77 13.97 -7.86 -6.17
CA ALA A 77 14.86 -7.89 -5.00
C ALA A 77 15.10 -9.32 -4.49
N MET A 78 14.07 -10.16 -4.42
CA MET A 78 14.22 -11.56 -4.03
C MET A 78 15.07 -12.36 -5.03
N ALA A 79 14.83 -12.19 -6.33
CA ALA A 79 15.61 -12.86 -7.37
C ALA A 79 17.09 -12.44 -7.31
N LEU A 80 17.38 -11.16 -7.09
CA LEU A 80 18.74 -10.65 -6.89
C LEU A 80 19.39 -11.23 -5.64
N GLY A 81 18.65 -11.31 -4.53
CA GLY A 81 19.09 -11.97 -3.31
C GLY A 81 19.55 -13.42 -3.55
N LEU A 82 18.72 -14.20 -4.25
CA LEU A 82 19.04 -15.59 -4.57
C LEU A 82 20.25 -15.71 -5.50
N LEU A 83 20.30 -14.89 -6.56
CA LEU A 83 21.43 -14.86 -7.49
C LEU A 83 22.73 -14.46 -6.79
N GLY A 84 22.70 -13.52 -5.85
CA GLY A 84 23.87 -13.11 -5.09
C GLY A 84 24.38 -14.19 -4.13
N ILE A 85 23.48 -14.96 -3.48
CA ILE A 85 23.86 -16.12 -2.67
C ILE A 85 24.55 -17.19 -3.55
N VAL A 86 23.96 -17.53 -4.69
CA VAL A 86 24.58 -18.47 -5.64
C VAL A 86 25.93 -17.95 -6.14
N GLY A 87 26.01 -16.67 -6.48
CA GLY A 87 27.25 -16.01 -6.89
C GLY A 87 28.35 -16.06 -5.82
N ALA A 88 27.98 -15.88 -4.55
CA ALA A 88 28.90 -15.96 -3.42
C ALA A 88 29.45 -17.38 -3.19
N ILE A 89 28.63 -18.41 -3.44
CA ILE A 89 29.03 -19.83 -3.32
C ILE A 89 29.90 -20.26 -4.50
N VAL A 90 29.48 -19.93 -5.73
CA VAL A 90 30.17 -20.37 -6.96
C VAL A 90 31.47 -19.59 -7.20
N GLN A 91 31.58 -18.36 -6.67
CA GLN A 91 32.76 -17.48 -6.79
C GLN A 91 33.24 -17.25 -8.24
N ASN A 92 32.34 -17.35 -9.23
CA ASN A 92 32.66 -17.09 -10.62
C ASN A 92 32.75 -15.57 -10.88
N ARG A 93 33.88 -15.12 -11.41
CA ARG A 93 34.18 -13.69 -11.67
C ARG A 93 33.19 -13.04 -12.63
N LEU A 94 32.75 -13.75 -13.68
CA LEU A 94 31.81 -13.20 -14.65
C LEU A 94 30.44 -12.98 -14.02
N VAL A 95 29.98 -13.96 -13.22
CA VAL A 95 28.70 -13.89 -12.50
C VAL A 95 28.71 -12.76 -11.49
N LEU A 96 29.78 -12.60 -10.72
CA LEU A 96 29.92 -11.49 -9.76
C LEU A 96 29.97 -10.11 -10.43
N LEU A 97 30.56 -10.01 -11.63
CA LEU A 97 30.62 -8.77 -12.39
C LEU A 97 29.25 -8.39 -12.94
N LEU A 98 28.55 -9.34 -13.57
CA LEU A 98 27.18 -9.13 -14.06
C LEU A 98 26.24 -8.77 -12.91
N TYR A 99 26.35 -9.50 -11.80
CA TYR A 99 25.60 -9.21 -10.58
C TYR A 99 25.86 -7.78 -10.09
N SER A 100 27.11 -7.32 -10.05
CA SER A 100 27.44 -5.95 -9.64
C SER A 100 26.81 -4.88 -10.53
N VAL A 101 26.75 -5.09 -11.85
CA VAL A 101 26.08 -4.17 -12.77
C VAL A 101 24.58 -4.10 -12.47
N VAL A 102 23.94 -5.25 -12.26
CA VAL A 102 22.52 -5.30 -11.91
C VAL A 102 22.26 -4.66 -10.55
N MET A 103 23.18 -4.80 -9.58
CA MET A 103 23.08 -4.13 -8.29
C MET A 103 23.13 -2.60 -8.38
N VAL A 104 23.90 -2.04 -9.33
CA VAL A 104 23.92 -0.59 -9.57
C VAL A 104 22.56 -0.12 -10.09
N VAL A 105 21.96 -0.86 -11.03
CA VAL A 105 20.60 -0.56 -11.53
C VAL A 105 19.55 -0.71 -10.42
N ALA A 106 19.67 -1.73 -9.57
CA ALA A 106 18.80 -1.88 -8.42
C ALA A 106 18.94 -0.69 -7.46
N THR A 107 20.18 -0.25 -7.18
CA THR A 107 20.43 0.91 -6.31
C THR A 107 19.74 2.16 -6.81
N SER A 108 19.77 2.44 -8.12
CA SER A 108 19.09 3.62 -8.67
C SER A 108 17.57 3.52 -8.57
N ALA A 109 16.99 2.35 -8.90
CA ALA A 109 15.55 2.13 -8.78
C ALA A 109 15.06 2.30 -7.34
N PHE A 110 15.76 1.67 -6.38
CA PHE A 110 15.44 1.82 -4.96
C PHE A 110 15.73 3.22 -4.43
N GLY A 111 16.74 3.91 -4.96
CA GLY A 111 17.00 5.32 -4.66
C GLY A 111 15.84 6.23 -5.05
N VAL A 112 15.23 6.00 -6.21
CA VAL A 112 14.02 6.74 -6.64
C VAL A 112 12.86 6.46 -5.69
N LEU A 113 12.60 5.19 -5.33
CA LEU A 113 11.53 4.84 -4.37
C LEU A 113 11.72 5.50 -3.00
N VAL A 114 12.95 5.50 -2.49
CA VAL A 114 13.28 6.16 -1.22
C VAL A 114 13.04 7.66 -1.35
N GLY A 115 13.48 8.28 -2.46
CA GLY A 115 13.25 9.69 -2.74
C GLY A 115 11.77 10.05 -2.81
N THR A 116 10.95 9.26 -3.52
CA THR A 116 9.51 9.50 -3.61
C THR A 116 8.80 9.27 -2.29
N ALA A 117 9.15 8.23 -1.53
CA ALA A 117 8.60 7.96 -0.20
C ALA A 117 8.93 9.10 0.77
N PHE A 118 10.17 9.59 0.80
CA PHE A 118 10.53 10.75 1.64
C PHE A 118 9.82 12.03 1.18
N ALA A 119 9.70 12.27 -0.12
CA ALA A 119 8.97 13.42 -0.64
C ALA A 119 7.50 13.38 -0.21
N PHE A 120 6.85 12.21 -0.32
CA PHE A 120 5.45 12.03 0.09
C PHE A 120 5.27 12.19 1.61
N LYS A 121 6.17 11.59 2.41
CA LYS A 121 6.22 11.78 3.87
C LYS A 121 6.33 13.25 4.26
N ASN A 122 7.29 13.96 3.69
CA ASN A 122 7.52 15.36 4.03
C ASN A 122 6.33 16.22 3.63
N LYS A 123 5.74 15.95 2.46
CA LYS A 123 4.54 16.64 2.01
C LYS A 123 3.36 16.39 2.95
N ALA A 124 3.12 15.15 3.38
CA ALA A 124 2.07 14.80 4.32
C ALA A 124 2.27 15.48 5.68
N LYS A 125 3.51 15.57 6.18
CA LYS A 125 3.83 16.34 7.41
C LYS A 125 3.56 17.83 7.27
N VAL A 126 3.98 18.42 6.15
CA VAL A 126 3.71 19.84 5.86
C VAL A 126 2.21 20.09 5.81
N TRP A 127 1.45 19.18 5.22
CA TRP A 127 0.00 19.24 5.22
C TRP A 127 -0.53 19.14 6.65
N GLU A 128 -0.17 18.10 7.41
CA GLU A 128 -0.63 17.87 8.78
C GLU A 128 -0.47 19.12 9.68
N GLU A 129 0.66 19.82 9.61
CA GLU A 129 0.96 21.01 10.40
C GLU A 129 0.31 22.31 9.88
N ALA A 130 -0.09 22.35 8.61
CA ALA A 130 -0.70 23.51 7.99
C ALA A 130 -2.22 23.56 8.17
N ALA A 131 -2.78 24.77 8.14
CA ALA A 131 -4.22 24.95 8.02
C ALA A 131 -4.69 24.44 6.65
N PHE A 132 -5.83 23.75 6.63
CA PHE A 132 -6.42 23.29 5.38
C PHE A 132 -6.98 24.46 4.56
N PRO A 133 -6.82 24.46 3.22
CA PRO A 133 -5.93 23.60 2.46
C PRO A 133 -4.50 24.16 2.47
N ALA A 134 -3.51 23.29 2.62
CA ALA A 134 -2.11 23.64 2.49
C ALA A 134 -1.75 23.96 1.03
N ASN A 135 -2.41 23.33 0.05
CA ASN A 135 -2.34 23.67 -1.38
C ASN A 135 -3.45 22.97 -2.19
N ASP A 136 -3.53 23.25 -3.50
CA ASP A 136 -4.52 22.69 -4.42
C ASP A 136 -4.46 21.15 -4.52
N GLN A 137 -3.29 20.55 -4.34
CA GLN A 137 -3.16 19.09 -4.37
C GLN A 137 -3.75 18.43 -3.11
N GLU A 138 -3.77 19.13 -1.98
CA GLU A 138 -4.49 18.66 -0.79
C GLU A 138 -6.01 18.76 -0.99
N ASN A 139 -6.50 19.78 -1.71
CA ASN A 139 -7.91 19.87 -2.10
C ASN A 139 -8.33 18.68 -2.98
N GLU A 140 -7.52 18.32 -3.99
CA GLU A 140 -7.79 17.15 -4.83
C GLU A 140 -7.78 15.85 -4.02
N LEU A 141 -6.79 15.67 -3.14
CA LEU A 141 -6.73 14.54 -2.23
C LEU A 141 -7.99 14.47 -1.36
N ALA A 142 -8.40 15.59 -0.77
CA ALA A 142 -9.55 15.66 0.11
C ALA A 142 -10.85 15.28 -0.63
N LYS A 143 -11.03 15.76 -1.87
CA LYS A 143 -12.17 15.37 -2.72
C LYS A 143 -12.19 13.87 -2.96
N THR A 144 -11.09 13.30 -3.47
CA THR A 144 -11.01 11.86 -3.73
C THR A 144 -11.20 11.04 -2.46
N PHE A 145 -10.64 11.48 -1.33
CA PHE A 145 -10.84 10.81 -0.05
C PHE A 145 -12.31 10.82 0.37
N ASN A 146 -12.97 11.99 0.29
CA ASN A 146 -14.39 12.12 0.63
C ASN A 146 -15.27 11.21 -0.23
N GLU A 147 -15.05 11.20 -1.55
CA GLU A 147 -15.81 10.38 -2.49
C GLU A 147 -15.66 8.89 -2.15
N VAL A 148 -14.43 8.41 -2.04
CA VAL A 148 -14.12 7.00 -1.74
C VAL A 148 -14.64 6.59 -0.37
N TYR A 149 -14.52 7.46 0.63
CA TYR A 149 -15.05 7.21 1.98
C TYR A 149 -16.58 7.11 1.95
N CYS A 150 -17.27 8.00 1.23
CA CYS A 150 -18.73 7.96 1.13
C CYS A 150 -19.27 6.81 0.31
N TYR A 151 -18.56 6.34 -0.72
CA TYR A 151 -18.91 5.09 -1.39
C TYR A 151 -18.81 3.90 -0.43
N ALA A 152 -17.79 3.88 0.43
CA ALA A 152 -17.70 2.88 1.49
C ALA A 152 -18.85 3.00 2.50
N GLU A 153 -19.16 4.20 3.02
CA GLU A 153 -20.31 4.39 3.91
C GLU A 153 -21.63 3.98 3.26
N GLY A 154 -21.83 4.32 1.98
CA GLY A 154 -23.00 3.93 1.19
C GLY A 154 -23.18 2.41 1.16
N TYR A 155 -22.09 1.65 0.96
CA TYR A 155 -22.14 0.20 1.04
C TYR A 155 -22.67 -0.30 2.39
N TYR A 156 -22.21 0.28 3.50
CA TYR A 156 -22.70 -0.05 4.84
C TYR A 156 -24.18 0.30 5.02
N PHE A 157 -24.61 1.51 4.65
CA PHE A 157 -26.00 1.93 4.79
C PHE A 157 -26.97 1.09 3.95
N CYS A 158 -26.52 0.62 2.79
CA CYS A 158 -27.32 -0.18 1.88
C CYS A 158 -27.44 -1.65 2.30
N ASN A 159 -26.41 -2.22 2.94
CA ASN A 159 -26.32 -3.67 3.18
C ASN A 159 -26.35 -4.06 4.67
N SER A 160 -25.85 -3.20 5.56
CA SER A 160 -25.53 -3.57 6.95
C SER A 160 -26.27 -2.71 7.98
N ALA A 161 -26.47 -1.42 7.71
CA ALA A 161 -27.15 -0.52 8.62
C ALA A 161 -28.63 -0.87 8.79
N THR A 162 -29.22 -0.47 9.92
CA THR A 162 -30.66 -0.60 10.13
C THR A 162 -31.42 0.44 9.32
N ALA A 163 -32.70 0.16 8.99
CA ALA A 163 -33.55 1.13 8.31
C ALA A 163 -33.68 2.45 9.11
N GLU A 164 -33.74 2.37 10.45
CA GLU A 164 -33.75 3.51 11.35
C GLU A 164 -32.47 4.36 11.24
N GLU A 165 -31.31 3.72 11.33
CA GLU A 165 -30.01 4.37 11.23
C GLU A 165 -29.84 5.07 9.87
N THR A 166 -30.08 4.35 8.77
CA THR A 166 -30.00 4.92 7.42
C THR A 166 -30.98 6.08 7.26
N TYR A 167 -32.20 5.96 7.76
CA TYR A 167 -33.20 7.02 7.60
C TYR A 167 -32.85 8.28 8.39
N ILE A 168 -32.38 8.15 9.63
CA ILE A 168 -31.89 9.28 10.42
C ILE A 168 -30.70 9.95 9.73
N THR A 169 -29.79 9.17 9.15
CA THR A 169 -28.61 9.71 8.46
C THR A 169 -28.96 10.42 7.14
N PHE A 170 -29.87 9.88 6.34
CA PHE A 170 -30.26 10.50 5.05
C PHE A 170 -31.30 11.62 5.22
N PHE A 171 -32.07 11.62 6.30
CA PHE A 171 -33.13 12.60 6.57
C PHE A 171 -33.01 13.14 8.01
N PRO A 172 -32.04 14.03 8.29
CA PRO A 172 -31.82 14.57 9.64
C PRO A 172 -33.03 15.29 10.22
N ASP A 173 -33.88 15.88 9.37
CA ASP A 173 -35.08 16.63 9.77
C ASP A 173 -36.36 15.77 9.79
N ALA A 174 -36.25 14.45 9.65
CA ALA A 174 -37.41 13.57 9.62
C ALA A 174 -38.14 13.49 10.96
N SER A 175 -39.46 13.29 10.91
CA SER A 175 -40.28 13.19 12.11
C SER A 175 -40.00 11.89 12.89
N THR A 176 -39.90 12.01 14.22
CA THR A 176 -39.71 10.85 15.11
C THR A 176 -40.86 9.85 15.07
N THR A 177 -42.06 10.30 14.67
CA THR A 177 -43.22 9.44 14.41
C THR A 177 -43.00 8.53 13.20
N LEU A 178 -42.35 9.02 12.14
CA LEU A 178 -42.05 8.22 10.95
C LEU A 178 -40.92 7.21 11.22
N ILE A 179 -39.92 7.59 12.03
CA ILE A 179 -38.83 6.68 12.44
C ILE A 179 -39.41 5.49 13.23
N SER A 180 -40.39 5.73 14.11
CA SER A 180 -40.98 4.67 14.95
C SER A 180 -41.80 3.61 14.19
N VAL A 181 -42.21 3.92 12.94
CA VAL A 181 -42.96 3.00 12.08
C VAL A 181 -42.07 2.31 11.04
N LEU A 182 -40.78 2.63 10.99
CA LEU A 182 -39.84 1.95 10.10
C LEU A 182 -39.71 0.46 10.49
N PRO A 183 -39.69 -0.44 9.50
CA PRO A 183 -39.50 -1.86 9.80
C PRO A 183 -38.10 -2.08 10.36
N LYS A 184 -38.00 -2.95 11.39
CA LYS A 184 -36.73 -3.35 12.02
C LYS A 184 -35.98 -4.33 11.14
N ILE A 185 -35.53 -3.85 9.98
CA ILE A 185 -34.73 -4.63 9.04
C ILE A 185 -33.35 -4.01 8.86
N THR A 186 -32.40 -4.84 8.47
CA THR A 186 -31.03 -4.46 8.13
C THR A 186 -30.88 -4.44 6.61
N GLY A 187 -30.16 -3.46 6.09
CA GLY A 187 -29.91 -3.26 4.66
C GLY A 187 -31.13 -2.68 3.94
N ILE A 188 -31.07 -1.37 3.66
CA ILE A 188 -32.20 -0.64 3.06
C ILE A 188 -32.53 -1.10 1.63
N VAL A 189 -31.62 -1.79 0.96
CA VAL A 189 -31.87 -2.43 -0.36
C VAL A 189 -33.06 -3.39 -0.31
N SER A 190 -33.28 -4.07 0.82
CA SER A 190 -34.42 -4.97 1.01
C SER A 190 -35.77 -4.23 1.07
N LEU A 191 -35.77 -2.97 1.54
CA LEU A 191 -36.91 -2.06 1.48
C LEU A 191 -37.14 -1.57 0.05
N CYS A 192 -36.07 -1.24 -0.67
CA CYS A 192 -36.12 -0.73 -2.04
C CYS A 192 -36.77 -1.68 -3.05
N ALA A 193 -36.79 -2.98 -2.76
CA ALA A 193 -37.46 -3.99 -3.59
C ALA A 193 -38.98 -4.05 -3.39
N GLN A 194 -39.51 -3.39 -2.34
CA GLN A 194 -40.94 -3.30 -2.10
C GLN A 194 -41.54 -2.10 -2.85
N PRO A 195 -42.85 -2.06 -3.14
CA PRO A 195 -43.50 -0.87 -3.69
C PRO A 195 -43.54 0.22 -2.62
N VAL A 196 -42.42 0.92 -2.42
CA VAL A 196 -42.27 1.94 -1.38
C VAL A 196 -42.89 3.26 -1.82
N ALA A 197 -44.19 3.25 -2.01
CA ALA A 197 -44.97 4.42 -2.42
C ALA A 197 -45.38 5.32 -1.22
N MET A 198 -44.84 5.10 -0.02
CA MET A 198 -45.32 5.77 1.20
C MET A 198 -44.26 6.51 2.03
N ILE A 199 -42.97 6.42 1.69
CA ILE A 199 -41.91 7.10 2.46
C ILE A 199 -41.20 8.09 1.55
N ASP A 200 -41.47 9.37 1.78
CA ASP A 200 -40.87 10.47 1.03
C ASP A 200 -39.34 10.44 1.16
N GLY A 201 -38.63 10.62 0.05
CA GLY A 201 -37.17 10.55 -0.03
C GLY A 201 -36.56 9.13 -0.13
N LEU A 202 -37.28 8.06 0.21
CA LEU A 202 -36.70 6.71 0.16
C LEU A 202 -36.30 6.27 -1.26
N SER A 203 -36.99 6.76 -2.30
CA SER A 203 -36.60 6.51 -3.69
C SER A 203 -35.19 6.99 -4.00
N THR A 204 -34.77 8.14 -3.46
CA THR A 204 -33.42 8.69 -3.65
C THR A 204 -32.38 7.84 -2.93
N VAL A 205 -32.68 7.35 -1.72
CA VAL A 205 -31.81 6.41 -1.00
C VAL A 205 -31.71 5.09 -1.76
N CYS A 206 -32.81 4.64 -2.36
CA CYS A 206 -32.83 3.42 -3.17
C CYS A 206 -32.08 3.57 -4.49
N GLU A 207 -32.13 4.71 -5.16
CA GLU A 207 -31.32 5.01 -6.34
C GLU A 207 -29.82 5.09 -5.97
N ALA A 208 -29.49 5.78 -4.89
CA ALA A 208 -28.13 5.80 -4.34
C ALA A 208 -27.65 4.39 -3.98
N CYS A 209 -28.51 3.56 -3.38
CA CYS A 209 -28.18 2.17 -3.08
C CYS A 209 -28.10 1.26 -4.31
N ASN A 210 -28.84 1.56 -5.36
CA ASN A 210 -28.74 0.85 -6.63
C ASN A 210 -27.43 1.19 -7.35
N MET A 211 -26.98 2.45 -7.28
CA MET A 211 -25.61 2.84 -7.63
C MET A 211 -24.58 2.18 -6.70
N ALA A 212 -24.92 2.02 -5.42
CA ALA A 212 -24.09 1.36 -4.41
C ALA A 212 -23.99 -0.16 -4.51
N SER A 213 -24.77 -0.80 -5.39
CA SER A 213 -24.59 -2.22 -5.70
C SER A 213 -23.22 -2.53 -6.31
N GLN A 214 -22.53 -1.50 -6.84
CA GLN A 214 -21.13 -1.57 -7.26
C GLN A 214 -20.12 -1.50 -6.09
N PHE A 215 -20.60 -1.18 -4.88
CA PHE A 215 -19.73 -0.83 -3.75
C PHE A 215 -19.33 -2.00 -2.84
N THR A 216 -19.66 -3.25 -3.18
CA THR A 216 -19.11 -4.43 -2.47
C THR A 216 -17.58 -4.41 -2.41
N ARG A 217 -16.95 -3.71 -3.36
CA ARG A 217 -15.50 -3.52 -3.46
C ARG A 217 -14.93 -2.58 -2.40
N TYR A 218 -15.78 -1.81 -1.69
CA TYR A 218 -15.36 -0.84 -0.68
C TYR A 218 -15.40 -1.39 0.77
N ASP A 219 -15.76 -2.66 0.98
CA ASP A 219 -15.86 -3.32 2.31
C ASP A 219 -14.59 -3.19 3.17
N LYS A 220 -13.43 -3.14 2.51
CA LYS A 220 -12.15 -3.01 3.20
C LYS A 220 -11.76 -1.57 3.49
N ILE A 221 -12.20 -0.62 2.66
CA ILE A 221 -12.14 0.82 2.97
C ILE A 221 -13.07 1.10 4.15
N LEU A 222 -14.23 0.46 4.17
CA LEU A 222 -15.17 0.46 5.30
C LEU A 222 -14.50 -0.10 6.57
N THR A 223 -13.80 -1.23 6.47
CA THR A 223 -13.04 -1.82 7.59
C THR A 223 -11.96 -0.86 8.09
N TRP A 224 -11.23 -0.20 7.19
CA TRP A 224 -10.24 0.81 7.59
C TRP A 224 -10.90 1.99 8.30
N ALA A 225 -12.01 2.51 7.74
CA ALA A 225 -12.77 3.60 8.33
C ALA A 225 -13.22 3.23 9.74
N GLU A 226 -13.87 2.08 9.93
CA GLU A 226 -14.30 1.59 11.26
C GLU A 226 -13.18 1.53 12.28
N ASN A 227 -11.98 1.12 11.86
CA ASN A 227 -10.84 0.94 12.75
C ASN A 227 -10.07 2.23 13.05
N LYS A 228 -9.98 3.14 12.09
CA LYS A 228 -9.10 4.33 12.16
C LYS A 228 -9.86 5.63 12.25
N CYS A 229 -10.90 5.80 11.45
CA CYS A 229 -11.73 6.99 11.46
C CYS A 229 -13.22 6.60 11.35
N PRO A 230 -13.80 6.16 12.48
CA PRO A 230 -15.13 5.57 12.47
C PRO A 230 -16.18 6.60 12.05
N ARG A 231 -17.18 6.10 11.34
CA ARG A 231 -18.33 6.88 10.88
C ARG A 231 -19.03 7.51 12.07
N ASN A 232 -19.53 8.72 11.87
CA ASN A 232 -20.36 9.42 12.85
C ASN A 232 -21.48 10.18 12.13
N LEU A 233 -22.37 10.81 12.88
CA LEU A 233 -23.50 11.53 12.29
C LEU A 233 -23.07 12.66 11.35
N ILE A 234 -21.95 13.34 11.63
CA ILE A 234 -21.45 14.44 10.79
C ILE A 234 -21.01 13.90 9.43
N THR A 235 -20.14 12.88 9.42
CA THR A 235 -19.69 12.26 8.15
C THR A 235 -20.83 11.58 7.41
N GLY A 236 -21.72 10.92 8.15
CA GLY A 236 -22.89 10.23 7.62
C GLY A 236 -23.85 11.17 6.89
N HIS A 237 -24.20 12.31 7.48
CA HIS A 237 -25.07 13.29 6.83
C HIS A 237 -24.45 13.86 5.56
N TRP A 238 -23.14 14.16 5.61
CA TRP A 238 -22.43 14.66 4.44
C TRP A 238 -22.39 13.61 3.31
N CYS A 239 -22.04 12.36 3.65
CA CYS A 239 -22.03 11.27 2.70
C CYS A 239 -23.41 10.96 2.13
N ALA A 240 -24.47 11.03 2.94
CA ALA A 240 -25.84 10.87 2.48
C ALA A 240 -26.23 11.96 1.47
N SER A 241 -25.89 13.22 1.73
CA SER A 241 -26.13 14.33 0.79
C SER A 241 -25.34 14.12 -0.52
N PHE A 242 -24.06 13.76 -0.40
CA PHE A 242 -23.21 13.48 -1.56
C PHE A 242 -23.76 12.33 -2.41
N LEU A 243 -24.16 11.21 -1.79
CA LEU A 243 -24.72 10.06 -2.49
C LEU A 243 -26.09 10.34 -3.12
N ALA A 244 -26.90 11.20 -2.51
CA ALA A 244 -28.23 11.56 -3.01
C ALA A 244 -28.19 12.58 -4.17
N THR A 245 -27.26 13.53 -4.13
CA THR A 245 -27.20 14.65 -5.08
C THR A 245 -26.09 14.52 -6.12
N GLY A 246 -25.08 13.68 -5.86
CA GLY A 246 -23.85 13.60 -6.64
C GLY A 246 -22.97 14.86 -6.53
N ALA A 247 -23.30 15.80 -5.64
CA ALA A 247 -22.60 17.06 -5.48
C ALA A 247 -21.88 17.14 -4.12
N ALA A 248 -20.66 17.69 -4.13
CA ALA A 248 -19.90 17.97 -2.92
C ALA A 248 -20.10 19.44 -2.51
N ASP A 249 -20.94 19.69 -1.50
CA ASP A 249 -21.26 21.05 -1.03
C ASP A 249 -20.08 21.74 -0.31
N SER A 250 -19.20 20.94 0.30
CA SER A 250 -18.00 21.37 1.04
C SER A 250 -16.91 20.32 0.84
N ILE A 251 -15.63 20.73 0.83
CA ILE A 251 -14.48 19.79 0.71
C ILE A 251 -13.94 19.40 2.10
N TYR A 252 -14.16 20.22 3.12
CA TYR A 252 -13.51 20.08 4.43
C TYR A 252 -14.46 20.15 5.62
N GLU A 253 -15.25 21.21 5.73
CA GLU A 253 -16.20 21.35 6.83
C GLU A 253 -17.28 20.28 6.75
N GLY A 254 -17.42 19.50 7.83
CA GLY A 254 -18.38 18.39 7.93
C GLY A 254 -18.07 17.16 7.08
N THR A 255 -16.93 17.13 6.37
CA THR A 255 -16.60 16.03 5.45
C THR A 255 -15.81 14.91 6.12
N PRO A 256 -15.79 13.70 5.55
CA PRO A 256 -14.91 12.64 6.01
C PRO A 256 -13.44 13.07 6.11
N TYR A 257 -12.90 13.74 5.10
CA TYR A 257 -11.53 14.22 5.13
C TYR A 257 -11.34 15.25 6.24
N GLY A 258 -12.27 16.19 6.46
CA GLY A 258 -12.17 17.14 7.57
C GLY A 258 -12.10 16.46 8.94
N GLN A 259 -12.89 15.41 9.15
CA GLN A 259 -12.90 14.64 10.40
C GLN A 259 -11.68 13.71 10.53
N CYS A 260 -11.21 13.16 9.41
CA CYS A 260 -10.17 12.13 9.37
C CYS A 260 -8.78 12.64 8.97
N ARG A 261 -8.61 13.93 8.65
CA ARG A 261 -7.42 14.48 7.98
C ARG A 261 -6.12 14.03 8.63
N ASN A 262 -5.95 14.35 9.92
CA ASN A 262 -4.70 14.07 10.61
C ASN A 262 -4.48 12.56 10.76
N ILE A 263 -5.55 11.78 10.97
CA ILE A 263 -5.49 10.31 11.04
C ILE A 263 -5.02 9.72 9.71
N PHE A 264 -5.58 10.21 8.60
CA PHE A 264 -5.19 9.78 7.26
C PHE A 264 -3.75 10.19 6.93
N LEU A 265 -3.37 11.43 7.22
CA LEU A 265 -2.01 11.93 6.97
C LEU A 265 -0.98 11.18 7.82
N ASP A 266 -1.29 10.84 9.07
CA ASP A 266 -0.42 10.03 9.93
C ASP A 266 -0.21 8.62 9.36
N VAL A 267 -1.28 7.97 8.87
CA VAL A 267 -1.18 6.68 8.16
C VAL A 267 -0.29 6.81 6.92
N VAL A 268 -0.42 7.88 6.15
CA VAL A 268 0.44 8.17 4.99
C VAL A 268 1.90 8.37 5.41
N ILE A 269 2.16 9.07 6.52
CA ILE A 269 3.49 9.34 7.05
C ILE A 269 4.17 8.04 7.50
N ASP A 270 3.46 7.22 8.28
CA ASP A 270 3.94 5.93 8.77
C ASP A 270 4.22 4.95 7.65
N TRP A 271 3.31 4.90 6.67
CA TRP A 271 3.48 4.08 5.48
C TRP A 271 4.70 4.51 4.66
N SER A 272 4.82 5.80 4.36
CA SER A 272 5.95 6.36 3.63
C SER A 272 7.27 6.13 4.36
N ASN A 273 7.28 6.24 5.69
CA ASN A 273 8.44 5.97 6.51
C ASN A 273 8.88 4.50 6.41
N SER A 274 7.93 3.58 6.48
CA SER A 274 8.19 2.15 6.35
C SER A 274 8.78 1.79 4.99
N LEU A 275 8.23 2.37 3.92
CA LEU A 275 8.72 2.18 2.55
C LEU A 275 10.14 2.77 2.36
N ALA A 276 10.38 3.96 2.90
CA ALA A 276 11.69 4.62 2.84
C ALA A 276 12.77 3.82 3.58
N ILE A 277 12.46 3.30 4.78
CA ILE A 277 13.38 2.46 5.56
C ILE A 277 13.72 1.19 4.78
N ALA A 278 12.72 0.49 4.26
CA ALA A 278 12.93 -0.73 3.47
C ALA A 278 13.80 -0.46 2.23
N GLY A 279 13.48 0.60 1.47
CA GLY A 279 14.26 0.99 0.30
C GLY A 279 15.70 1.40 0.62
N LEU A 280 15.93 2.10 1.74
CA LEU A 280 17.26 2.50 2.17
C LEU A 280 18.13 1.29 2.54
N PHE A 281 17.57 0.31 3.26
CA PHE A 281 18.26 -0.95 3.56
C PHE A 281 18.72 -1.65 2.28
N VAL A 282 17.87 -1.69 1.25
CA VAL A 282 18.19 -2.28 -0.05
C VAL A 282 19.30 -1.50 -0.76
N ALA A 283 19.21 -0.17 -0.82
CA ALA A 283 20.20 0.67 -1.47
C ALA A 283 21.59 0.57 -0.80
N ILE A 284 21.66 0.60 0.53
CA ILE A 284 22.91 0.44 1.28
C ILE A 284 23.50 -0.95 1.04
N SER A 285 22.66 -1.98 1.08
CA SER A 285 23.06 -3.37 0.84
C SER A 285 23.65 -3.54 -0.57
N ALA A 286 23.01 -2.95 -1.59
CA ALA A 286 23.53 -2.97 -2.96
C ALA A 286 24.91 -2.29 -3.07
N ALA A 287 25.06 -1.10 -2.46
CA ALA A 287 26.32 -0.37 -2.47
C ALA A 287 27.46 -1.17 -1.83
N VAL A 288 27.20 -1.82 -0.68
CA VAL A 288 28.17 -2.69 0.00
C VAL A 288 28.61 -3.84 -0.91
N ILE A 289 27.67 -4.49 -1.61
CA ILE A 289 27.99 -5.57 -2.55
C ILE A 289 28.90 -5.08 -3.68
N VAL A 290 28.61 -3.92 -4.27
CA VAL A 290 29.44 -3.35 -5.35
C VAL A 290 30.85 -3.09 -4.85
N VAL A 291 30.99 -2.52 -3.64
CA VAL A 291 32.29 -2.28 -3.00
C VAL A 291 33.05 -3.58 -2.75
N LEU A 292 32.39 -4.61 -2.21
CA LEU A 292 32.99 -5.93 -1.97
C LEU A 292 33.41 -6.62 -3.29
N ALA A 293 32.59 -6.52 -4.34
CA ALA A 293 32.92 -7.03 -5.65
C ALA A 293 34.17 -6.34 -6.22
N CYS A 294 34.27 -5.01 -6.09
CA CYS A 294 35.45 -4.24 -6.48
C CYS A 294 36.71 -4.64 -5.70
N PHE A 295 36.63 -4.78 -4.36
CA PHE A 295 37.77 -5.19 -3.54
C PHE A 295 38.22 -6.63 -3.80
N SER A 296 37.27 -7.56 -4.00
CA SER A 296 37.57 -8.95 -4.33
C SER A 296 38.30 -9.09 -5.68
N ARG A 297 38.04 -8.17 -6.62
CA ARG A 297 38.74 -8.11 -7.91
C ARG A 297 40.15 -7.53 -7.77
N ARG A 298 40.32 -6.45 -7.00
CA ARG A 298 41.62 -5.76 -6.84
C ARG A 298 42.67 -6.63 -6.13
N SER A 299 42.27 -7.35 -5.06
CA SER A 299 43.17 -8.25 -4.32
C SER A 299 43.74 -9.39 -5.20
N LYS A 300 42.93 -9.98 -6.08
CA LYS A 300 43.37 -11.01 -7.04
C LYS A 300 44.23 -10.47 -8.19
N SER A 301 44.15 -9.19 -8.52
CA SER A 301 45.04 -8.57 -9.52
C SER A 301 46.46 -8.38 -8.96
N PHE A 302 46.55 -8.00 -7.69
CA PHE A 302 47.82 -7.78 -7.00
C PHE A 302 48.61 -9.10 -6.82
N SER A 303 47.91 -10.19 -6.47
CA SER A 303 48.56 -11.51 -6.38
C SER A 303 49.02 -12.06 -7.74
N LYS A 304 48.43 -11.60 -8.85
CA LYS A 304 48.83 -12.03 -10.20
C LYS A 304 50.04 -11.25 -10.72
N SER A 305 50.20 -9.98 -10.33
CA SER A 305 51.39 -9.18 -10.67
C SER A 305 52.64 -9.61 -9.90
N GLU A 306 52.47 -10.16 -8.70
CA GLU A 306 53.59 -10.66 -7.88
C GLU A 306 54.16 -12.00 -8.39
N ASN A 307 53.39 -12.74 -9.19
CA ASN A 307 53.78 -14.03 -9.78
C ASN A 307 54.28 -13.92 -11.23
N LEU A 308 54.52 -12.71 -11.74
CA LEU A 308 55.22 -12.55 -13.01
C LEU A 308 56.73 -12.63 -12.75
N PRO A 309 57.47 -13.59 -13.37
CA PRO A 309 58.91 -13.64 -13.24
C PRO A 309 59.48 -12.33 -13.78
N LYS A 310 60.27 -11.65 -12.95
CA LYS A 310 61.11 -10.53 -13.40
C LYS A 310 62.02 -11.06 -14.49
N LYS A 311 61.79 -10.63 -15.73
CA LYS A 311 62.75 -10.77 -16.83
C LYS A 311 63.80 -9.67 -16.71
#